data_AF-T0T3L5-F1
#
_entry.id   AF-T0T3L5-F1
#
_cell.length_a   1.000
_cell.length_b   1.000
_cell.length_c   1.000
_cell.angle_alpha   90.00
_cell.angle_beta   90.00
_cell.angle_gamma   90.00
#
_symmetry.space_group_name_H-M   'P 1'
#
loop_
_entity.id
_entity.type
_entity.pdbx_description
1 polymer ?
#
loop_
_entity_poly.entity_id
_entity_poly.type
_entity_poly.pdbx_seq_one_letter_code
_entity_poly.pdbx_strand_id
1 'polypeptide(L)' 'MIYNCPISTCNSSTKNKLVIKDGRYKRACDSRKIQRFRCKVCGKKFSRATFCFEKYQ' A
#
# COMPACT_ATOMS: atom_id res chain seq x y z
N MET A 1 -0.74 -9.65 10.84
CA MET A 1 -0.73 -8.17 10.68
C MET A 1 -1.81 -7.79 9.69
N ILE A 2 -2.74 -6.95 10.14
CA ILE A 2 -3.90 -6.50 9.39
C ILE A 2 -3.50 -5.31 8.51
N TYR A 3 -3.82 -5.33 7.21
CA TYR A 3 -3.53 -4.24 6.29
C TYR A 3 -4.82 -3.69 5.71
N ASN A 4 -5.20 -2.50 6.16
CA ASN A 4 -6.34 -1.78 5.60
C ASN A 4 -5.87 -0.89 4.45
N CYS A 5 -6.75 -0.74 3.46
CA CYS A 5 -6.53 0.20 2.39
C CYS A 5 -6.65 1.62 2.96
N PRO A 6 -5.62 2.49 2.88
CA PRO A 6 -5.65 3.84 3.45
C PRO A 6 -6.58 4.81 2.68
N ILE A 7 -7.39 4.31 1.76
CA ILE A 7 -8.37 5.11 1.02
C ILE A 7 -9.68 5.13 1.80
N SER A 8 -10.06 6.29 2.33
CA SER A 8 -11.38 6.48 2.94
C SER A 8 -12.54 6.24 1.96
N THR A 9 -12.35 6.53 0.67
CA THR A 9 -13.33 6.24 -0.39
C THR A 9 -13.39 4.77 -0.84
N CYS A 10 -12.57 3.88 -0.29
CA CYS A 10 -12.57 2.48 -0.66
C CYS A 10 -13.39 1.70 0.36
N ASN A 11 -14.49 1.09 -0.10
CA ASN A 11 -15.31 0.15 0.68
C ASN A 11 -14.52 -1.06 1.23
N SER A 12 -13.27 -1.22 0.82
CA SER A 12 -12.34 -2.21 1.35
C SER A 12 -11.63 -1.81 2.64
N SER A 13 -11.80 -0.56 3.12
CA SER A 13 -11.16 -0.07 4.35
C SER A 13 -11.45 -0.97 5.56
N THR A 14 -12.61 -1.65 5.55
CA THR A 14 -13.07 -2.54 6.62
C THR A 14 -12.76 -4.03 6.39
N LYS A 15 -12.32 -4.43 5.17
CA LYS A 15 -12.13 -5.84 4.80
C LYS A 15 -10.65 -6.19 4.64
N ASN A 16 -10.07 -6.62 5.76
CA ASN A 16 -8.67 -7.04 6.01
C ASN A 16 -8.02 -8.02 5.02
N LYS A 17 -8.78 -8.67 4.12
CA LYS A 17 -8.29 -9.73 3.21
C LYS A 17 -8.06 -9.28 1.77
N LEU A 18 -8.29 -8.00 1.47
CA LEU A 18 -8.32 -7.51 0.09
C LEU A 18 -7.03 -6.81 -0.33
N VAL A 19 -6.04 -6.72 0.56
CA VAL A 19 -4.72 -6.16 0.28
C VAL A 19 -3.73 -7.28 -0.02
N ILE A 20 -3.07 -7.21 -1.18
CA ILE A 20 -2.01 -8.12 -1.60
C ILE A 20 -0.66 -7.42 -1.64
N LYS A 21 0.43 -8.20 -1.56
CA LYS A 21 1.79 -7.70 -1.75
C LYS A 21 2.05 -7.46 -3.24
N ASP A 22 2.46 -6.23 -3.60
CA ASP A 22 2.74 -5.78 -4.98
C ASP A 22 4.23 -5.42 -5.10
N GLY A 23 5.09 -6.37 -4.76
CA GLY A 23 6.54 -6.19 -4.84
C GLY A 23 7.14 -5.27 -3.77
N ARG A 24 8.38 -4.83 -4.01
CA ARG A 24 9.19 -4.01 -3.11
C ARG A 24 9.91 -2.93 -3.92
N TYR A 25 10.06 -1.73 -3.37
CA TYR A 25 10.89 -0.67 -3.99
C TYR A 25 12.01 -0.25 -3.04
N LYS A 26 13.13 0.17 -3.61
CA LYS A 26 14.26 0.71 -2.86
C LYS A 26 14.00 2.20 -2.63
N ARG A 27 13.90 2.61 -1.37
CA ARG A 27 13.75 4.04 -1.03
C ARG A 27 15.09 4.73 -1.24
N ALA A 28 15.12 5.76 -2.08
CA ALA A 28 16.35 6.47 -2.45
C ALA A 28 17.10 7.04 -1.24
N CYS A 29 16.38 7.63 -0.27
CA CYS A 29 16.97 8.35 0.86
C CYS A 29 17.83 7.48 1.80
N ASP A 30 17.55 6.19 1.92
CA ASP A 30 18.17 5.34 2.96
C ASP A 30 18.35 3.89 2.46
N SER A 31 18.24 3.67 1.15
CA SER A 31 18.42 2.38 0.47
C SER A 31 17.59 1.20 1.00
N ARG A 32 16.67 1.41 1.95
CA ARG A 32 15.80 0.36 2.48
C ARG A 32 14.80 -0.13 1.44
N LYS A 33 14.59 -1.46 1.44
CA LYS A 33 13.59 -2.12 0.62
C LYS A 33 12.23 -2.02 1.32
N ILE A 34 11.35 -1.18 0.80
CA ILE A 34 10.00 -0.99 1.33
C ILE A 34 9.02 -1.90 0.60
N GLN A 35 8.20 -2.62 1.38
CA GLN A 35 7.13 -3.46 0.87
C GLN A 35 5.99 -2.61 0.30
N ARG A 36 5.65 -2.86 -0.98
CA ARG A 36 4.46 -2.33 -1.63
C ARG A 36 3.30 -3.31 -1.48
N PHE A 37 2.13 -2.71 -1.40
CA PHE A 37 0.86 -3.39 -1.32
C PHE A 37 -0.10 -2.81 -2.35
N ARG A 38 -1.02 -3.64 -2.83
CA ARG A 38 -2.09 -3.26 -3.73
C ARG A 38 -3.41 -3.74 -3.17
N CYS A 39 -4.40 -2.87 -3.19
CA CYS A 39 -5.77 -3.24 -2.86
C CYS A 39 -6.45 -3.89 -4.07
N LYS A 40 -7.08 -5.05 -3.89
CA LYS A 40 -7.85 -5.75 -4.93
C LYS A 40 -9.17 -5.04 -5.27
N VAL A 41 -9.69 -4.21 -4.39
CA VAL A 41 -10.97 -3.51 -4.60
C VAL A 41 -10.79 -2.23 -5.41
N CYS A 42 -9.94 -1.32 -4.94
CA CYS A 42 -9.71 -0.05 -5.62
C CYS A 42 -8.54 -0.08 -6.61
N GLY A 43 -7.78 -1.18 -6.66
CA GLY A 43 -6.63 -1.33 -7.54
C GLY A 43 -5.41 -0.47 -7.16
N LYS A 44 -5.54 0.47 -6.24
CA LYS A 44 -4.48 1.41 -5.86
C LYS A 44 -3.36 0.72 -5.09
N LYS A 45 -2.16 1.28 -5.30
CA LYS A 45 -0.92 0.85 -4.66
C LYS A 45 -0.56 1.78 -3.52
N PHE A 46 -0.06 1.22 -2.44
CA PHE A 46 0.43 1.95 -1.27
C PHE A 46 1.57 1.19 -0.62
N SER A 47 2.34 1.88 0.21
CA SER A 47 3.54 1.34 0.82
C SER A 47 3.40 1.24 2.33
N ARG A 48 4.01 0.22 2.95
CA ARG A 48 3.95 0.05 4.43
C ARG A 48 4.55 1.22 5.20
N ALA A 49 5.59 1.83 4.64
CA ALA A 49 6.40 2.81 5.34
C ALA A 49 5.68 4.14 5.56
N THR A 50 4.84 4.53 4.60
CA THR A 50 4.18 5.83 4.61
C THR A 50 2.68 5.72 4.80
N PHE A 51 2.07 4.54 4.59
CA PHE A 51 0.61 4.38 4.44
C PHE A 51 -0.01 5.41 3.47
N CYS A 52 0.83 6.04 2.63
CA CYS A 52 0.50 7.11 1.74
C CYS A 52 0.62 6.57 0.31
N PHE A 53 -0.20 7.11 -0.59
CA PHE A 53 -0.18 6.70 -1.98
C PHE A 53 1.17 7.01 -2.59
N GLU A 54 1.47 6.26 -3.64
CA GLU A 54 2.48 6.65 -4.61
C GLU A 54 2.01 7.96 -5.24
N LYS A 55 2.34 9.10 -4.62
CA LYS A 55 2.36 10.37 -5.36
C LYS A 55 3.47 10.19 -6.38
N TYR A 56 3.11 10.33 -7.66
CA TYR A 56 4.06 10.46 -8.75
C TYR A 56 5.15 11.44 -8.28
N GLN A 57 6.35 10.89 -8.09
CA GLN A 57 7.53 11.64 -7.72
C GLN A 57 8.39 11.78 -8.97
#